data_AF-A0A944GUP5-F1
#
_entry.id   AF-A0A944GUP5-F1
#
_cell.length_a   1.000
_cell.length_b   1.000
_cell.length_c   1.000
_cell.angle_alpha   90.00
_cell.angle_beta   90.00
_cell.angle_gamma   90.00
#
_symmetry.space_group_name_H-M   'P 1'
#
loop_
_entity.id
_entity.type
_entity.pdbx_description
1 polymer ?
#
loop_
_entity_poly.entity_id
_entity_poly.type
_entity_poly.pdbx_seq_one_letter_code
_entity_poly.pdbx_strand_id
1 'polypeptide(L)'
;MLKAFSRRIARSSQKLVDDTRGAILPIFAMMSLVVIVVAGAGIDYGRAINDREVMANALDAAALAVAAELSTTIMTDDEIEEMLEEVFAANLSALGLSAAAVSNMDFTVNPDEGVVSVSTSISVPTYFIGLGGIGPDSIDVASSTEVNYSKFDVELALVLDVTGSMGGDIGSLKTASQELLDTLIPEGTSESDSKVRISMIPYSEGVNLGSYASTVTNGSAGSRNCVTEREGDEQFTDATYDYDDENSDFFGGGSGSSVDRYGNVSIDSVGDCSSSSKLIPLTSDRDTLEDAIDDLSTNGRTAGQTGIAWGWYTLSPNWADLWPSDSEPAPYGSGSSSDEALKFAILMTDGDFNNFYYKYTVEEEVEAEEECEWVKTTYTYTNWKGKEKTKTEWVEECEVIKEAYTVSTEYWVEEDNESGFTGTPSVRAKAYCDAMKEKNISIYSIYFDTGGSGSPEKVMEYCADDDDSFYYADSQDELINAFGNIAKKIQSIYLAK
;
A
#
# COMPACT_ATOMS: atom_id res chain seq x y z
N MET A 1 51.16 70.92 75.37
CA MET A 1 51.19 70.11 74.13
C MET A 1 49.85 69.44 73.79
N LEU A 2 49.15 68.80 74.74
CA LEU A 2 47.90 68.04 74.48
C LEU A 2 46.71 68.84 73.88
N LYS A 3 46.50 70.11 74.29
CA LYS A 3 45.38 70.93 73.76
C LYS A 3 45.54 71.33 72.28
N ALA A 4 46.77 71.52 71.80
CA ALA A 4 47.04 71.86 70.39
C ALA A 4 46.85 70.66 69.46
N PHE A 5 47.12 69.45 69.95
CA PHE A 5 46.90 68.20 69.22
C PHE A 5 45.40 67.89 69.08
N SER A 6 44.62 68.07 70.16
CA SER A 6 43.15 67.87 70.12
C SER A 6 42.43 68.81 69.15
N ARG A 7 42.88 70.08 69.02
CA ARG A 7 42.29 71.05 68.09
C ARG A 7 42.67 70.80 66.63
N ARG A 8 43.85 70.21 66.37
CA ARG A 8 44.24 69.78 65.01
C ARG A 8 43.45 68.55 64.58
N ILE A 9 43.25 67.58 65.47
CA ILE A 9 42.39 66.41 65.21
C ILE A 9 40.95 66.86 64.97
N ALA A 10 40.36 67.68 65.85
CA ALA A 10 38.99 68.16 65.67
C ALA A 10 38.78 68.92 64.35
N ARG A 11 39.73 69.77 63.93
CA ARG A 11 39.67 70.47 62.63
C ARG A 11 39.86 69.55 61.43
N SER A 12 40.69 68.51 61.54
CA SER A 12 40.84 67.50 60.48
C SER A 12 39.62 66.59 60.38
N SER A 13 38.97 66.25 61.50
CA SER A 13 37.72 65.46 61.53
C SER A 13 36.55 66.24 60.94
N GLN A 14 36.45 67.54 61.20
CA GLN A 14 35.41 68.40 60.60
C GLN A 14 35.62 68.59 59.10
N LYS A 15 36.87 68.70 58.64
CA LYS A 15 37.21 68.68 57.20
C LYS A 15 36.87 67.36 56.51
N LEU A 16 36.83 66.23 57.22
CA LEU A 16 36.45 64.93 56.67
C LEU A 16 34.92 64.79 56.53
N VAL A 17 34.16 65.42 57.43
CA VAL A 17 32.69 65.43 57.43
C VAL A 17 32.14 66.39 56.37
N ASP A 18 32.83 67.51 56.11
CA ASP A 18 32.47 68.49 55.08
C ASP A 18 33.02 68.15 53.67
N ASP A 19 33.72 67.01 53.49
CA ASP A 19 34.32 66.64 52.20
C ASP A 19 33.30 65.93 51.27
N THR A 20 32.65 66.72 50.42
CA THR A 20 31.69 66.23 49.42
C THR A 20 32.35 65.67 48.16
N ARG A 21 33.68 65.71 48.03
CA ARG A 21 34.41 65.22 46.84
C ARG A 21 34.39 63.69 46.70
N GLY A 22 33.93 62.97 47.73
CA GLY A 22 33.72 61.52 47.72
C GLY A 22 32.29 61.06 47.39
N ALA A 23 31.31 61.97 47.26
CA ALA A 23 29.90 61.61 47.04
C ALA A 23 29.61 61.02 45.65
N ILE A 24 30.48 61.26 44.67
CA ILE A 24 30.35 60.74 43.31
C ILE A 24 30.59 59.23 43.27
N LEU A 25 31.53 58.70 44.06
CA LEU A 25 31.84 57.26 44.10
C LEU A 25 30.65 56.37 44.47
N PRO A 26 29.89 56.63 45.55
CA PRO A 26 28.73 55.81 45.90
C PRO A 26 27.58 55.95 44.89
N ILE A 27 27.34 57.14 44.34
CA ILE A 27 26.31 57.34 43.30
C ILE A 27 26.70 56.63 42.00
N PHE A 28 27.97 56.75 41.60
CA PHE A 28 28.52 56.08 40.42
C PHE A 28 28.50 54.56 40.59
N ALA A 29 28.87 54.03 41.76
CA ALA A 29 28.81 52.60 42.05
C ALA A 29 27.37 52.07 41.97
N MET A 30 26.41 52.82 42.51
CA MET A 30 24.99 52.45 42.47
C MET A 30 24.43 52.52 41.04
N MET A 31 24.73 53.57 40.27
CA MET A 31 24.31 53.65 38.86
C MET A 31 24.99 52.60 37.97
N SER A 32 26.28 52.32 38.20
CA SER A 32 27.00 51.28 37.45
C SER A 32 26.38 49.91 37.68
N LEU A 33 26.00 49.61 38.92
CA LEU A 33 25.29 48.38 39.25
C LEU A 33 23.94 48.29 38.52
N VAL A 34 23.16 49.37 38.49
CA VAL A 34 21.89 49.40 37.75
C VAL A 34 22.10 49.19 36.25
N VAL A 35 23.10 49.83 35.64
CA VAL A 35 23.39 49.64 34.20
C VAL A 35 23.83 48.20 33.91
N ILE A 36 24.66 47.60 34.77
CA ILE A 36 25.08 46.20 34.63
C ILE A 36 23.89 45.26 34.72
N VAL A 37 22.98 45.46 35.69
CA VAL A 37 21.78 44.65 35.84
C VAL A 37 20.86 44.78 34.63
N VAL A 38 20.64 45.99 34.11
CA VAL A 38 19.78 46.19 32.93
C VAL A 38 20.38 45.60 31.66
N ALA A 39 21.67 45.82 31.41
CA ALA A 39 22.35 45.24 30.26
C ALA A 39 22.43 43.70 30.36
N GLY A 40 22.73 43.21 31.56
CA GLY A 40 22.81 41.78 31.85
C GLY A 40 21.46 41.08 31.82
N ALA A 41 20.37 41.75 32.19
CA ALA A 41 19.02 41.22 32.02
C ALA A 41 18.68 40.95 30.55
N GLY A 42 19.19 41.78 29.63
CA GLY A 42 19.09 41.51 28.19
C GLY A 42 19.86 40.25 27.77
N ILE A 43 21.00 39.96 28.40
CA ILE A 43 21.78 38.75 28.15
C ILE A 43 21.07 37.52 28.74
N ASP A 44 20.62 37.58 30.00
CA ASP A 44 19.89 36.50 30.65
C ASP A 44 18.61 36.16 29.86
N TYR A 45 17.85 37.18 29.43
CA TYR A 45 16.67 36.99 28.60
C TYR A 45 17.02 36.43 27.21
N GLY A 46 18.06 36.97 26.56
CA GLY A 46 18.53 36.46 25.27
C GLY A 46 18.93 34.99 25.34
N ARG A 47 19.60 34.59 26.42
CA ARG A 47 19.94 33.18 26.68
C ARG A 47 18.69 32.33 26.91
N ALA A 48 17.75 32.78 27.74
CA ALA A 48 16.51 32.04 27.98
C ALA A 48 15.69 31.82 26.69
N ILE A 49 15.64 32.81 25.80
CA ILE A 49 15.00 32.70 24.50
C ILE A 49 15.76 31.74 23.57
N ASN A 50 17.09 31.82 23.51
CA ASN A 50 17.90 30.89 22.71
C ASN A 50 17.73 29.44 23.18
N ASP A 51 17.74 29.22 24.50
CA ASP A 51 17.55 27.89 25.08
C ASP A 51 16.13 27.36 24.78
N ARG A 52 15.11 28.22 24.81
CA ARG A 52 13.74 27.87 24.40
C ARG A 52 13.65 27.48 22.91
N GLU A 53 14.28 28.23 22.02
CA GLU A 53 14.24 27.96 20.57
C GLU A 53 14.91 26.63 20.23
N VAL A 54 16.07 26.37 20.81
CA VAL A 54 16.77 25.08 20.69
C VAL A 54 15.90 23.93 21.19
N MET A 55 15.32 24.10 22.39
CA MET A 55 14.46 23.09 22.99
C MET A 55 13.21 22.83 22.15
N ALA A 56 12.60 23.87 21.58
CA ALA A 56 11.45 23.73 20.68
C ALA A 56 11.82 22.94 19.41
N ASN A 57 12.93 23.28 18.75
CA ASN A 57 13.38 22.55 17.56
C ASN A 57 13.70 21.08 17.86
N ALA A 58 14.31 20.78 19.02
CA ALA A 58 14.58 19.41 19.43
C ALA A 58 13.28 18.64 19.73
N LEU A 59 12.31 19.29 20.37
CA LEU A 59 11.00 18.71 20.69
C LEU A 59 10.21 18.39 19.41
N ASP A 60 10.22 19.31 18.44
CA ASP A 60 9.56 19.11 17.14
C ASP A 60 10.17 17.92 16.38
N ALA A 61 11.50 17.79 16.39
CA ALA A 61 12.18 16.65 15.77
C ALA A 61 11.82 15.32 16.45
N ALA A 62 11.75 15.30 17.80
CA ALA A 62 11.37 14.11 18.56
C ALA A 62 9.90 13.71 18.32
N ALA A 63 8.99 14.67 18.40
CA ALA A 63 7.58 14.43 18.13
C ALA A 63 7.36 13.93 16.69
N LEU A 64 8.05 14.52 15.70
CA LEU A 64 7.94 14.08 14.31
C LEU A 64 8.47 12.65 14.10
N ALA A 65 9.56 12.27 14.77
CA ALA A 65 10.09 10.91 14.70
C ALA A 65 9.08 9.88 15.24
N VAL A 66 8.49 10.17 16.41
CA VAL A 66 7.44 9.32 16.98
C VAL A 66 6.19 9.28 16.11
N ALA A 67 5.76 10.41 15.55
CA ALA A 67 4.61 10.43 14.66
C ALA A 67 4.86 9.61 13.39
N ALA A 68 6.08 9.63 12.84
CA ALA A 68 6.44 8.81 11.70
C ALA A 68 6.33 7.31 12.05
N GLU A 69 6.89 6.90 13.18
CA GLU A 69 6.88 5.51 13.64
C GLU A 69 5.45 5.02 13.97
N LEU A 70 4.71 5.76 14.80
CA LEU A 70 3.31 5.47 15.17
C LEU A 70 2.36 5.36 13.98
N SER A 71 2.76 5.84 12.81
CA SER A 71 1.93 5.75 11.62
C SER A 71 2.11 4.46 10.84
N THR A 72 3.25 3.78 10.99
CA THR A 72 3.49 2.46 10.41
C THR A 72 3.33 1.35 11.45
N THR A 73 3.54 1.67 12.74
CA THR A 73 3.56 0.69 13.81
C THR A 73 2.66 1.07 14.99
N ILE A 74 2.22 0.07 15.75
CA ILE A 74 1.57 0.23 17.04
C ILE A 74 2.66 0.21 18.11
N MET A 75 2.75 1.28 18.90
CA MET A 75 3.72 1.41 19.98
C MET A 75 3.02 1.50 21.34
N THR A 76 3.68 1.00 22.38
CA THR A 76 3.29 1.20 23.77
C THR A 76 3.76 2.56 24.28
N ASP A 77 3.14 3.05 25.36
CA ASP A 77 3.54 4.32 26.00
C ASP A 77 5.04 4.30 26.40
N ASP A 78 5.56 3.16 26.86
CA ASP A 78 6.97 3.01 27.24
C ASP A 78 7.91 3.17 26.02
N GLU A 79 7.55 2.61 24.86
CA GLU A 79 8.33 2.73 23.62
C GLU A 79 8.30 4.15 23.05
N ILE A 80 7.15 4.83 23.15
CA ILE A 80 7.00 6.23 22.77
C ILE A 80 7.89 7.12 23.66
N GLU A 81 7.86 6.90 24.99
CA GLU A 81 8.69 7.65 25.93
C GLU A 81 10.18 7.46 25.62
N GLU A 82 10.62 6.21 25.42
CA GLU A 82 12.01 5.89 25.08
C GLU A 82 12.47 6.59 23.80
N MET A 83 11.66 6.54 22.74
CA MET A 83 11.99 7.19 21.46
C MET A 83 11.99 8.73 21.57
N LEU A 84 11.01 9.32 22.26
CA LEU A 84 10.98 10.77 22.51
C LEU A 84 12.26 11.21 23.23
N GLU A 85 12.65 10.52 24.30
CA GLU A 85 13.84 10.85 25.07
C GLU A 85 15.12 10.70 24.23
N GLU A 86 15.25 9.63 23.46
CA GLU A 86 16.41 9.38 22.61
C GLU A 86 16.59 10.48 21.56
N VAL A 87 15.56 10.75 20.77
CA VAL A 87 15.62 11.73 19.67
C VAL A 87 15.77 13.15 20.23
N PHE A 88 15.07 13.47 21.32
CA PHE A 88 15.18 14.78 21.96
C PHE A 88 16.59 15.00 22.53
N ALA A 89 17.16 14.01 23.23
CA ALA A 89 18.51 14.10 23.78
C ALA A 89 19.58 14.21 22.68
N ALA A 90 19.42 13.47 21.57
CA ALA A 90 20.31 13.56 20.41
C ALA A 90 20.36 14.99 19.85
N ASN A 91 19.21 15.65 19.73
CA ASN A 91 19.09 17.02 19.21
C ASN A 91 19.47 18.11 20.23
N LEU A 92 19.50 17.80 21.53
CA LEU A 92 19.98 18.70 22.60
C LEU A 92 21.50 18.65 22.84
N SER A 93 22.14 17.53 22.48
CA SER A 93 23.54 17.20 22.83
C SER A 93 24.56 18.24 22.36
N ALA A 94 24.25 19.01 21.32
CA ALA A 94 25.10 20.07 20.79
C ALA A 94 25.33 21.24 21.76
N LEU A 95 24.53 21.39 22.83
CA LEU A 95 24.47 22.62 23.65
C LEU A 95 24.56 22.41 25.17
N GLY A 96 24.72 21.17 25.65
CA GLY A 96 24.93 20.89 27.09
C GLY A 96 23.70 21.10 27.98
N LEU A 97 22.49 21.09 27.39
CA LEU A 97 21.19 21.28 28.05
C LEU A 97 20.49 19.96 28.43
N SER A 98 21.18 18.81 28.31
CA SER A 98 20.52 17.52 28.06
C SER A 98 19.79 16.84 29.23
N ALA A 99 20.13 17.08 30.50
CA ALA A 99 19.57 16.26 31.59
C ALA A 99 18.24 16.78 32.16
N ALA A 100 18.08 18.10 32.31
CA ALA A 100 16.91 18.69 32.96
C ALA A 100 15.69 18.85 32.04
N ALA A 101 15.93 19.00 30.73
CA ALA A 101 14.87 19.08 29.73
C ALA A 101 14.20 17.72 29.51
N VAL A 102 14.99 16.64 29.54
CA VAL A 102 14.50 15.26 29.37
C VAL A 102 13.62 14.87 30.56
N SER A 103 14.06 15.14 31.80
CA SER A 103 13.32 14.72 33.01
C SER A 103 11.96 15.38 33.25
N ASN A 104 11.65 16.46 32.54
CA ASN A 104 10.40 17.21 32.67
C ASN A 104 9.51 17.07 31.42
N MET A 105 9.82 16.10 30.55
CA MET A 105 9.00 15.83 29.39
C MET A 105 7.69 15.16 29.81
N ASP A 106 6.60 15.55 29.17
CA ASP A 106 5.28 14.95 29.31
C ASP A 106 4.68 14.81 27.91
N PHE A 107 3.99 13.69 27.66
CA PHE A 107 3.35 13.44 26.38
C PHE A 107 1.95 12.86 26.56
N THR A 108 1.12 13.04 25.55
CA THR A 108 -0.22 12.45 25.48
C THR A 108 -0.47 12.01 24.06
N VAL A 109 -0.92 10.76 23.91
CA VAL A 109 -1.32 10.18 22.62
C VAL A 109 -2.83 10.09 22.58
N ASN A 110 -3.43 10.69 21.56
CA ASN A 110 -4.85 10.54 21.24
C ASN A 110 -5.00 9.68 19.97
N PRO A 111 -5.21 8.36 20.10
CA PRO A 111 -5.31 7.46 18.94
C PRO A 111 -6.57 7.68 18.11
N ASP A 112 -7.65 8.18 18.71
CA ASP A 112 -8.90 8.46 17.98
C ASP A 112 -8.76 9.67 17.05
N GLU A 113 -7.95 10.66 17.45
CA GLU A 113 -7.66 11.86 16.66
C GLU A 113 -6.37 11.71 15.83
N GLY A 114 -5.53 10.71 16.12
CA GLY A 114 -4.23 10.54 15.48
C GLY A 114 -3.26 11.66 15.87
N VAL A 115 -3.24 12.06 17.14
CA VAL A 115 -2.46 13.22 17.62
C VAL A 115 -1.52 12.81 18.74
N VAL A 116 -0.26 13.23 18.66
CA VAL A 116 0.69 13.21 19.78
C VAL A 116 0.98 14.64 20.20
N SER A 117 0.71 14.95 21.46
CA SER A 117 1.08 16.21 22.09
C SER A 117 2.27 15.97 23.01
N VAL A 118 3.36 16.70 22.82
CA VAL A 118 4.56 16.61 23.67
C VAL A 118 4.85 17.98 24.28
N SER A 119 5.26 18.01 25.54
CA SER A 119 5.66 19.24 26.22
C SER A 119 6.87 19.02 27.12
N THR A 120 7.66 20.07 27.32
CA THR A 120 8.81 20.06 28.22
C THR A 120 9.09 21.46 28.76
N SER A 121 9.75 21.53 29.92
CA SER A 121 10.14 22.78 30.54
C SER A 121 11.51 22.71 31.22
N ILE A 122 12.25 23.82 31.17
CA ILE A 122 13.52 23.99 31.87
C ILE A 122 13.57 25.33 32.62
N SER A 123 14.32 25.35 33.72
CA SER A 123 14.64 26.57 34.46
C SER A 123 16.02 27.08 34.06
N VAL A 124 16.08 28.21 33.36
CA VAL A 124 17.34 28.84 32.92
C VAL A 124 17.84 29.78 34.04
N PRO A 125 19.01 29.53 34.65
CA PRO A 125 19.53 30.39 35.71
C PRO A 125 19.83 31.80 35.20
N THR A 126 19.46 32.82 35.98
CA THR A 126 19.80 34.22 35.69
C THR A 126 21.05 34.63 36.45
N TYR A 127 22.05 35.17 35.76
CA TYR A 127 23.30 35.58 36.42
C TYR A 127 23.30 37.07 36.78
N PHE A 128 22.68 37.90 35.95
CA PHE A 128 22.67 39.35 36.11
C PHE A 128 21.39 39.86 36.76
N ILE A 129 20.25 39.25 36.45
CA ILE A 129 18.96 39.56 37.11
C ILE A 129 19.03 39.20 38.60
N GLY A 130 19.55 38.01 38.92
CA GLY A 130 19.80 37.58 40.31
C GLY A 130 20.80 38.48 41.05
N LEU A 131 21.83 39.01 40.37
CA LEU A 131 22.82 39.94 40.96
C LEU A 131 22.16 41.25 41.46
N GLY A 132 21.08 41.69 40.82
CA GLY A 132 20.33 42.87 41.23
C GLY A 132 19.49 42.69 42.49
N GLY A 133 19.25 41.44 42.94
CA GLY A 133 18.43 41.11 44.11
C GLY A 133 16.95 41.50 44.01
N ILE A 134 16.48 41.88 42.81
CA ILE A 134 15.13 42.38 42.55
C ILE A 134 14.35 41.45 41.59
N GLY A 135 15.02 40.49 40.95
CA GLY A 135 14.40 39.56 40.01
C GLY A 135 14.60 38.08 40.38
N PRO A 136 14.00 37.16 39.63
CA PRO A 136 14.07 35.73 39.91
C PRO A 136 15.44 35.15 39.60
N ASP A 137 15.88 34.15 40.38
CA ASP A 137 17.16 33.44 40.21
C ASP A 137 17.18 32.54 38.96
N SER A 138 16.00 32.26 38.38
CA SER A 138 15.84 31.53 37.13
C SER A 138 14.63 32.04 36.33
N ILE A 139 14.63 31.75 35.03
CA ILE A 139 13.49 31.95 34.13
C ILE A 139 13.04 30.58 33.65
N ASP A 140 11.79 30.22 33.91
CA ASP A 140 11.22 28.99 33.39
C ASP A 140 10.79 29.21 31.95
N VAL A 141 11.27 28.34 31.06
CA VAL A 141 10.87 28.30 29.66
C VAL A 141 10.24 26.95 29.37
N ALA A 142 9.10 26.99 28.69
CA ALA A 142 8.36 25.80 28.27
C ALA A 142 8.18 25.81 26.76
N SER A 143 8.14 24.61 26.19
CA SER A 143 7.75 24.37 24.80
C SER A 143 6.75 23.22 24.77
N SER A 144 5.85 23.28 23.81
CA SER A 144 4.91 22.22 23.52
C SER A 144 4.73 22.17 22.01
N THR A 145 4.61 20.96 21.49
CA THR A 145 4.39 20.67 20.08
C THR A 145 3.30 19.62 19.95
N GLU A 146 2.62 19.65 18.81
CA GLU A 146 1.56 18.72 18.48
C GLU A 146 1.79 18.26 17.04
N VAL A 147 1.77 16.95 16.85
CA VAL A 147 2.00 16.29 15.57
C VAL A 147 0.88 15.30 15.32
N ASN A 148 0.44 15.24 14.06
CA ASN A 148 -0.53 14.24 13.62
C ASN A 148 0.20 12.99 13.12
N TYR A 149 -0.41 11.83 13.32
CA TYR A 149 0.04 10.53 12.86
C TYR A 149 -1.16 9.72 12.34
N SER A 150 -0.92 8.71 11.51
CA SER A 150 -2.02 7.90 10.98
C SER A 150 -2.67 7.03 12.04
N LYS A 151 -3.99 7.13 12.11
CA LYS A 151 -4.83 6.16 12.82
C LYS A 151 -5.42 5.08 11.91
N PHE A 152 -5.23 5.18 10.60
CA PHE A 152 -5.80 4.22 9.64
C PHE A 152 -4.79 3.14 9.28
N ASP A 153 -5.29 1.91 9.19
CA ASP A 153 -4.56 0.80 8.61
C ASP A 153 -4.51 0.93 7.08
N VAL A 154 -3.51 0.32 6.45
CA VAL A 154 -3.31 0.36 5.00
C VAL A 154 -3.30 -1.06 4.45
N GLU A 155 -4.08 -1.28 3.40
CA GLU A 155 -4.02 -2.48 2.56
C GLU A 155 -3.58 -2.11 1.15
N LEU A 156 -2.46 -2.68 0.71
CA LEU A 156 -1.84 -2.36 -0.58
C LEU A 156 -1.79 -3.61 -1.47
N ALA A 157 -2.27 -3.50 -2.70
CA ALA A 157 -2.03 -4.49 -3.75
C ALA A 157 -0.89 -4.04 -4.65
N LEU A 158 0.19 -4.82 -4.68
CA LEU A 158 1.34 -4.58 -5.54
C LEU A 158 1.27 -5.51 -6.76
N VAL A 159 0.81 -4.96 -7.88
CA VAL A 159 0.60 -5.69 -9.15
C VAL A 159 1.82 -5.50 -10.04
N LEU A 160 2.57 -6.58 -10.25
CA LEU A 160 3.91 -6.55 -10.83
C LEU A 160 3.96 -7.31 -12.16
N ASP A 161 4.35 -6.62 -13.22
CA ASP A 161 4.68 -7.23 -14.49
C ASP A 161 5.97 -8.05 -14.37
N VAL A 162 5.85 -9.37 -14.53
CA VAL A 162 6.98 -10.30 -14.59
C VAL A 162 7.02 -11.01 -15.94
N THR A 163 6.65 -10.31 -17.01
CA THR A 163 6.60 -10.89 -18.35
C THR A 163 7.99 -11.04 -18.97
N GLY A 164 8.09 -11.76 -20.08
CA GLY A 164 9.38 -12.02 -20.72
C GLY A 164 10.16 -10.75 -21.12
N SER A 165 9.50 -9.62 -21.39
CA SER A 165 10.14 -8.33 -21.69
C SER A 165 10.98 -7.81 -20.52
N MET A 166 10.52 -8.05 -19.29
CA MET A 166 11.21 -7.68 -18.05
C MET A 166 12.50 -8.45 -17.79
N GLY A 167 12.90 -9.41 -18.64
CA GLY A 167 14.06 -10.28 -18.37
C GLY A 167 15.38 -9.54 -18.14
N GLY A 168 15.56 -8.35 -18.72
CA GLY A 168 16.72 -7.49 -18.47
C GLY A 168 16.61 -6.62 -17.20
N ASP A 169 15.38 -6.36 -16.75
CA ASP A 169 15.04 -5.31 -15.79
C ASP A 169 14.40 -5.84 -14.51
N ILE A 170 14.20 -7.16 -14.41
CA ILE A 170 13.63 -7.80 -13.21
C ILE A 170 14.44 -7.50 -11.94
N GLY A 171 15.76 -7.31 -12.07
CA GLY A 171 16.61 -6.87 -10.95
C GLY A 171 16.25 -5.47 -10.47
N SER A 172 15.95 -4.55 -11.40
CA SER A 172 15.49 -3.19 -11.09
C SER A 172 14.13 -3.21 -10.40
N LEU A 173 13.20 -4.06 -10.87
CA LEU A 173 11.89 -4.23 -10.25
C LEU A 173 11.99 -4.78 -8.83
N LYS A 174 12.89 -5.74 -8.59
CA LYS A 174 13.16 -6.27 -7.23
C LYS A 174 13.65 -5.18 -6.28
N THR A 175 14.67 -4.42 -6.70
CA THR A 175 15.20 -3.31 -5.90
C THR A 175 14.14 -2.23 -5.64
N ALA A 176 13.33 -1.88 -6.65
CA ALA A 176 12.27 -0.89 -6.48
C ALA A 176 11.17 -1.39 -5.51
N SER A 177 10.83 -2.68 -5.58
CA SER A 177 9.87 -3.30 -4.66
C SER A 177 10.41 -3.38 -3.22
N GLN A 178 11.71 -3.61 -3.05
CA GLN A 178 12.40 -3.56 -1.75
C GLN A 178 12.36 -2.15 -1.15
N GLU A 179 12.67 -1.11 -1.91
CA GLU A 179 12.59 0.29 -1.43
C GLU A 179 11.18 0.67 -0.96
N LEU A 180 10.14 0.17 -1.65
CA LEU A 180 8.76 0.34 -1.22
C LEU A 180 8.48 -0.39 0.11
N LEU A 181 8.96 -1.62 0.25
CA LEU A 181 8.83 -2.40 1.48
C LEU A 181 9.55 -1.73 2.65
N ASP A 182 10.77 -1.25 2.45
CA ASP A 182 11.58 -0.50 3.44
C ASP A 182 10.88 0.75 3.94
N THR A 183 10.08 1.39 3.09
CA THR A 183 9.34 2.61 3.45
C THR A 183 8.04 2.30 4.19
N LEU A 184 7.31 1.26 3.77
CA LEU A 184 5.96 0.98 4.27
C LEU A 184 5.92 0.01 5.46
N ILE A 185 6.86 -0.93 5.52
CA ILE A 185 7.04 -1.90 6.61
C ILE A 185 8.52 -1.93 6.97
N PRO A 186 9.03 -0.95 7.75
CA PRO A 186 10.45 -0.85 8.07
C PRO A 186 11.04 -2.10 8.73
N GLU A 187 12.34 -2.35 8.55
CA GLU A 187 13.06 -3.47 9.19
C GLU A 187 12.84 -3.46 10.71
N GLY A 188 12.55 -4.64 11.28
CA GLY A 188 12.30 -4.81 12.72
C GLY A 188 10.85 -4.60 13.16
N THR A 189 9.96 -4.18 12.26
CA THR A 189 8.51 -4.13 12.49
C THR A 189 7.98 -5.54 12.73
N SER A 190 7.32 -5.78 13.86
CA SER A 190 6.67 -7.06 14.11
C SER A 190 5.31 -7.13 13.41
N GLU A 191 4.86 -8.32 13.01
CA GLU A 191 3.58 -8.51 12.31
C GLU A 191 2.38 -7.95 13.07
N SER A 192 2.37 -8.07 14.40
CA SER A 192 1.29 -7.58 15.27
C SER A 192 1.28 -6.06 15.43
N ASP A 193 2.42 -5.43 15.16
CA ASP A 193 2.58 -4.00 15.33
C ASP A 193 2.39 -3.26 14.00
N SER A 194 2.53 -3.93 12.85
CA SER A 194 2.36 -3.31 11.53
C SER A 194 0.93 -2.86 11.27
N LYS A 195 0.77 -1.60 10.85
CA LYS A 195 -0.48 -1.04 10.31
C LYS A 195 -0.63 -1.23 8.81
N VAL A 196 0.40 -1.72 8.14
CA VAL A 196 0.42 -1.91 6.67
C VAL A 196 0.44 -3.39 6.35
N ARG A 197 -0.49 -3.82 5.50
CA ARG A 197 -0.51 -5.15 4.89
C ARG A 197 -0.40 -5.02 3.38
N ILE A 198 0.50 -5.80 2.79
CA ILE A 198 0.76 -5.78 1.35
C ILE A 198 0.41 -7.15 0.77
N SER A 199 -0.28 -7.17 -0.35
CA SER A 199 -0.44 -8.33 -1.22
C SER A 199 0.42 -8.14 -2.46
N MET A 200 1.04 -9.21 -2.94
CA MET A 200 1.90 -9.18 -4.12
C MET A 200 1.27 -10.01 -5.22
N ILE A 201 1.13 -9.43 -6.40
CA ILE A 201 0.46 -10.04 -7.55
C ILE A 201 1.40 -9.97 -8.76
N PRO A 202 2.41 -10.86 -8.83
CA PRO A 202 3.20 -11.02 -10.03
C PRO A 202 2.32 -11.61 -11.14
N TYR A 203 2.27 -10.95 -12.29
CA TYR A 203 1.51 -11.43 -13.43
C TYR A 203 2.40 -11.61 -14.67
N SER A 204 2.04 -12.60 -15.47
CA SER A 204 2.50 -12.73 -16.85
C SER A 204 1.34 -13.10 -17.75
N GLU A 205 1.24 -14.34 -18.21
CA GLU A 205 0.10 -14.82 -19.01
C GLU A 205 -1.17 -14.95 -18.17
N GLY A 206 -1.02 -14.99 -16.86
CA GLY A 206 -2.07 -14.92 -15.87
C GLY A 206 -1.42 -14.62 -14.53
N VAL A 207 -2.04 -15.08 -13.44
CA VAL A 207 -1.48 -14.97 -12.09
C VAL A 207 -1.34 -16.36 -11.48
N ASN A 208 -0.17 -16.67 -10.93
CA ASN A 208 0.05 -17.93 -10.23
C ASN A 208 -0.53 -17.83 -8.81
N LEU A 209 -1.68 -18.46 -8.58
CA LEU A 209 -2.38 -18.43 -7.29
C LEU A 209 -1.91 -19.51 -6.31
N GLY A 210 -0.90 -20.29 -6.66
CA GLY A 210 -0.44 -21.40 -5.83
C GLY A 210 -1.60 -22.36 -5.48
N SER A 211 -1.77 -22.66 -4.19
CA SER A 211 -2.83 -23.56 -3.73
C SER A 211 -4.25 -23.03 -3.91
N TYR A 212 -4.44 -21.73 -4.12
CA TYR A 212 -5.77 -21.12 -4.28
C TYR A 212 -6.32 -21.30 -5.70
N ALA A 213 -5.47 -21.64 -6.67
CA ALA A 213 -5.85 -21.71 -8.08
C ALA A 213 -6.92 -22.78 -8.34
N SER A 214 -6.80 -23.96 -7.72
CA SER A 214 -7.77 -25.05 -7.93
C SER A 214 -9.16 -24.70 -7.42
N THR A 215 -9.28 -23.89 -6.37
CA THR A 215 -10.56 -23.39 -5.88
C THR A 215 -11.25 -22.55 -6.96
N VAL A 216 -10.60 -21.48 -7.40
CA VAL A 216 -11.24 -20.47 -8.27
C VAL A 216 -11.42 -20.94 -9.71
N THR A 217 -10.77 -22.03 -10.10
CA THR A 217 -10.84 -22.65 -11.44
C THR A 217 -11.63 -23.96 -11.48
N ASN A 218 -12.31 -24.32 -10.39
CA ASN A 218 -13.01 -25.61 -10.24
C ASN A 218 -12.11 -26.83 -10.57
N GLY A 219 -10.89 -26.83 -10.04
CA GLY A 219 -9.89 -27.89 -10.24
C GLY A 219 -9.17 -27.86 -11.59
N SER A 220 -9.48 -26.90 -12.46
CA SER A 220 -8.90 -26.79 -13.80
C SER A 220 -7.50 -26.17 -13.82
N ALA A 221 -7.02 -25.70 -12.66
CA ALA A 221 -5.67 -25.20 -12.46
C ALA A 221 -4.62 -26.22 -12.94
N GLY A 222 -3.85 -25.85 -13.97
CA GLY A 222 -2.74 -26.66 -14.47
C GLY A 222 -1.60 -26.74 -13.45
N SER A 223 -0.53 -27.47 -13.77
CA SER A 223 0.60 -27.70 -12.83
C SER A 223 1.33 -26.43 -12.37
N ARG A 224 1.10 -25.30 -13.05
CA ARG A 224 1.66 -23.99 -12.74
C ARG A 224 0.71 -23.11 -11.91
N ASN A 225 -0.50 -23.59 -11.59
CA ASN A 225 -1.52 -22.86 -10.83
C ASN A 225 -1.84 -21.47 -11.43
N CYS A 226 -1.74 -21.36 -12.76
CA CYS A 226 -1.93 -20.13 -13.50
C CYS A 226 -3.42 -19.88 -13.70
N VAL A 227 -3.93 -18.78 -13.15
CA VAL A 227 -5.33 -18.38 -13.26
C VAL A 227 -5.43 -17.19 -14.20
N THR A 228 -6.42 -17.22 -15.09
CA THR A 228 -6.61 -16.22 -16.14
C THR A 228 -7.92 -15.45 -15.97
N GLU A 229 -8.71 -15.32 -17.01
CA GLU A 229 -9.91 -14.48 -17.07
C GLU A 229 -11.13 -15.18 -16.44
N ARG A 230 -12.12 -14.38 -16.08
CA ARG A 230 -13.50 -14.81 -15.90
C ARG A 230 -14.35 -14.22 -17.03
N GLU A 231 -15.41 -14.92 -17.40
CA GLU A 231 -16.41 -14.39 -18.34
C GLU A 231 -17.77 -14.25 -17.65
N GLY A 232 -18.79 -13.92 -18.42
CA GLY A 232 -20.17 -13.78 -17.92
C GLY A 232 -20.52 -12.41 -17.38
N ASP A 233 -21.67 -12.37 -16.72
CA ASP A 233 -22.27 -11.14 -16.19
C ASP A 233 -21.43 -10.50 -15.07
N GLU A 234 -20.61 -11.30 -14.39
CA GLU A 234 -19.75 -10.86 -13.30
C GLU A 234 -18.34 -10.43 -13.77
N GLN A 235 -18.11 -10.34 -15.08
CA GLN A 235 -16.87 -9.79 -15.60
C GLN A 235 -16.68 -8.33 -15.13
N PHE A 236 -15.47 -7.99 -14.69
CA PHE A 236 -15.15 -6.67 -14.12
C PHE A 236 -15.85 -6.32 -12.81
N THR A 237 -16.32 -7.33 -12.07
CA THR A 237 -16.87 -7.17 -10.71
C THR A 237 -15.97 -7.85 -9.68
N ASP A 238 -16.22 -7.53 -8.40
CA ASP A 238 -15.63 -8.21 -7.25
C ASP A 238 -16.50 -9.35 -6.71
N ALA A 239 -17.46 -9.87 -7.49
CA ALA A 239 -18.20 -11.06 -7.12
C ALA A 239 -17.24 -12.26 -6.99
N THR A 240 -17.44 -13.09 -5.98
CA THR A 240 -16.66 -14.32 -5.81
C THR A 240 -17.07 -15.40 -6.81
N TYR A 241 -16.36 -16.53 -6.77
CA TYR A 241 -16.86 -17.76 -7.36
C TYR A 241 -18.09 -18.26 -6.58
N ASP A 242 -19.09 -18.84 -7.26
CA ASP A 242 -20.24 -19.50 -6.64
C ASP A 242 -20.32 -20.95 -7.14
N TYR A 243 -20.18 -21.94 -6.26
CA TYR A 243 -20.27 -23.35 -6.67
C TYR A 243 -21.72 -23.85 -6.81
N ASP A 244 -22.69 -23.11 -6.28
CA ASP A 244 -24.09 -23.50 -6.23
C ASP A 244 -24.91 -22.84 -7.36
N ASP A 245 -24.38 -21.80 -8.03
CA ASP A 245 -24.97 -21.21 -9.23
C ASP A 245 -24.46 -21.89 -10.50
N GLU A 246 -25.37 -22.50 -11.26
CA GLU A 246 -25.09 -23.07 -12.59
C GLU A 246 -24.59 -22.01 -13.59
N ASN A 247 -24.73 -20.71 -13.27
CA ASN A 247 -24.21 -19.58 -14.06
C ASN A 247 -22.88 -19.01 -13.53
N SER A 248 -22.28 -19.57 -12.49
CA SER A 248 -20.96 -19.10 -12.03
C SER A 248 -19.88 -19.41 -13.05
N ASP A 249 -19.42 -18.37 -13.73
CA ASP A 249 -18.28 -18.44 -14.61
C ASP A 249 -16.98 -18.49 -13.79
N PHE A 250 -16.52 -19.71 -13.53
CA PHE A 250 -15.18 -19.98 -12.99
C PHE A 250 -14.08 -19.34 -13.83
N PHE A 251 -12.95 -19.08 -13.18
CA PHE A 251 -11.78 -18.54 -13.84
C PHE A 251 -11.10 -19.59 -14.72
N GLY A 252 -10.44 -19.15 -15.79
CA GLY A 252 -9.56 -20.01 -16.60
C GLY A 252 -8.35 -20.50 -15.80
N GLY A 253 -7.97 -21.77 -15.97
CA GLY A 253 -7.00 -22.42 -15.07
C GLY A 253 -5.90 -23.29 -15.67
N GLY A 254 -6.00 -23.82 -16.90
CA GLY A 254 -4.95 -24.76 -17.35
C GLY A 254 -5.38 -25.94 -18.22
N SER A 255 -6.45 -25.81 -19.00
CA SER A 255 -6.66 -26.62 -20.19
C SER A 255 -7.11 -25.66 -21.25
N GLY A 256 -6.31 -25.50 -22.29
CA GLY A 256 -6.62 -24.46 -23.24
C GLY A 256 -6.08 -24.82 -24.58
N SER A 257 -6.93 -24.51 -25.53
CA SER A 257 -6.68 -24.88 -26.89
C SER A 257 -6.19 -23.64 -27.60
N SER A 258 -5.06 -23.71 -28.30
CA SER A 258 -4.66 -22.65 -29.22
C SER A 258 -5.46 -22.80 -30.52
N VAL A 259 -5.91 -21.69 -31.09
CA VAL A 259 -6.55 -21.68 -32.41
C VAL A 259 -5.55 -21.16 -33.42
N ASP A 260 -5.18 -21.99 -34.40
CA ASP A 260 -4.31 -21.54 -35.48
C ASP A 260 -5.04 -20.56 -36.43
N ARG A 261 -4.29 -19.91 -37.34
CA ARG A 261 -4.87 -18.95 -38.32
C ARG A 261 -5.93 -19.56 -39.27
N TYR A 262 -6.15 -20.87 -39.22
CA TYR A 262 -7.11 -21.61 -40.03
C TYR A 262 -8.30 -22.13 -39.21
N GLY A 263 -8.37 -21.83 -37.91
CA GLY A 263 -9.45 -22.27 -37.02
C GLY A 263 -9.24 -23.65 -36.41
N ASN A 264 -8.03 -24.24 -36.48
CA ASN A 264 -7.77 -25.53 -35.85
C ASN A 264 -7.43 -25.35 -34.37
N VAL A 265 -8.11 -26.12 -33.53
CA VAL A 265 -7.99 -26.13 -32.07
C VAL A 265 -6.94 -27.17 -31.66
N SER A 266 -5.78 -26.74 -31.14
CA SER A 266 -4.77 -27.62 -30.54
C SER A 266 -4.80 -27.54 -29.03
N ILE A 267 -5.08 -28.66 -28.36
CA ILE A 267 -5.07 -28.76 -26.90
C ILE A 267 -3.61 -28.72 -26.43
N ASP A 268 -3.20 -27.59 -25.87
CA ASP A 268 -1.89 -27.40 -25.25
C ASP A 268 -2.08 -26.94 -23.79
N SER A 269 -0.97 -26.81 -23.06
CA SER A 269 -1.02 -26.21 -21.73
C SER A 269 -1.17 -24.68 -21.90
N VAL A 270 -2.35 -24.13 -21.64
CA VAL A 270 -2.51 -22.68 -21.42
C VAL A 270 -1.92 -22.26 -20.09
N GLY A 271 -1.36 -21.05 -20.09
CA GLY A 271 -0.85 -20.40 -18.88
C GLY A 271 0.52 -20.95 -18.49
N ASP A 272 1.57 -20.41 -19.09
CA ASP A 272 2.92 -20.50 -18.55
C ASP A 272 3.12 -19.33 -17.57
N CYS A 273 2.39 -19.31 -16.46
CA CYS A 273 2.75 -18.43 -15.34
C CYS A 273 4.07 -18.93 -14.72
N SER A 274 4.85 -18.01 -14.16
CA SER A 274 6.09 -18.39 -13.46
C SER A 274 5.75 -19.30 -12.28
N SER A 275 6.48 -20.41 -12.13
CA SER A 275 6.28 -21.31 -11.00
C SER A 275 6.84 -20.76 -9.68
N SER A 276 7.72 -19.74 -9.74
CA SER A 276 8.32 -19.10 -8.56
C SER A 276 7.59 -17.81 -8.19
N SER A 277 7.19 -16.99 -9.17
CA SER A 277 6.47 -15.73 -8.93
C SER A 277 5.00 -16.02 -8.61
N LYS A 278 4.70 -16.27 -7.34
CA LYS A 278 3.35 -16.59 -6.85
C LYS A 278 2.67 -15.36 -6.24
N LEU A 279 1.35 -15.33 -6.30
CA LEU A 279 0.55 -14.37 -5.55
C LEU A 279 0.73 -14.62 -4.05
N ILE A 280 1.00 -13.53 -3.33
CA ILE A 280 1.01 -13.48 -1.88
C ILE A 280 -0.24 -12.67 -1.46
N PRO A 281 -1.16 -13.25 -0.68
CA PRO A 281 -2.32 -12.51 -0.16
C PRO A 281 -1.86 -11.44 0.84
N LEU A 282 -2.78 -10.59 1.33
CA LEU A 282 -2.43 -9.52 2.26
C LEU A 282 -1.66 -10.07 3.47
N THR A 283 -0.48 -9.52 3.74
CA THR A 283 0.34 -9.87 4.89
C THR A 283 1.15 -8.67 5.39
N SER A 284 1.42 -8.64 6.69
CA SER A 284 2.42 -7.75 7.30
C SER A 284 3.75 -8.47 7.55
N ASP A 285 3.85 -9.77 7.23
CA ASP A 285 5.09 -10.54 7.31
C ASP A 285 6.08 -10.07 6.25
N ARG A 286 7.06 -9.29 6.72
CA ARG A 286 8.11 -8.71 5.90
C ARG A 286 8.99 -9.78 5.26
N ASP A 287 9.35 -10.84 5.99
CA ASP A 287 10.22 -11.90 5.48
C ASP A 287 9.53 -12.63 4.31
N THR A 288 8.23 -12.89 4.42
CA THR A 288 7.43 -13.47 3.33
C THR A 288 7.41 -12.58 2.08
N LEU A 289 7.30 -11.26 2.25
CA LEU A 289 7.32 -10.30 1.14
C LEU A 289 8.71 -10.18 0.50
N GLU A 290 9.78 -10.16 1.31
CA GLU A 290 11.18 -10.16 0.84
C GLU A 290 11.50 -11.42 0.03
N ASP A 291 11.16 -12.60 0.56
CA ASP A 291 11.33 -13.88 -0.13
C ASP A 291 10.57 -13.90 -1.47
N ALA A 292 9.34 -13.37 -1.49
CA ALA A 292 8.55 -13.28 -2.71
C ALA A 292 9.17 -12.35 -3.76
N ILE A 293 9.74 -11.21 -3.35
CA ILE A 293 10.48 -10.30 -4.24
C ILE A 293 11.71 -11.00 -4.80
N ASP A 294 12.48 -11.67 -3.95
CA ASP A 294 13.70 -12.37 -4.36
C ASP A 294 13.42 -13.55 -5.30
N ASP A 295 12.25 -14.17 -5.20
CA ASP A 295 11.80 -15.26 -6.07
C ASP A 295 11.17 -14.82 -7.39
N LEU A 296 10.97 -13.50 -7.61
CA LEU A 296 10.43 -13.01 -8.88
C LEU A 296 11.31 -13.45 -10.05
N SER A 297 10.68 -14.06 -11.03
CA SER A 297 11.29 -14.48 -12.29
C SER A 297 10.35 -14.16 -13.45
N THR A 298 10.95 -13.94 -14.61
CA THR A 298 10.21 -13.49 -15.80
C THR A 298 9.84 -14.64 -16.73
N ASN A 299 8.62 -14.60 -17.27
CA ASN A 299 8.20 -15.52 -18.31
C ASN A 299 6.94 -15.07 -19.04
N GLY A 300 6.65 -15.71 -20.17
CA GLY A 300 5.36 -15.56 -20.85
C GLY A 300 5.08 -14.18 -21.46
N ARG A 301 3.85 -14.04 -21.95
CA ARG A 301 3.22 -12.82 -22.47
C ARG A 301 2.54 -11.98 -21.37
N THR A 302 1.92 -10.86 -21.74
CA THR A 302 1.46 -9.81 -20.82
C THR A 302 -0.07 -9.75 -20.73
N ALA A 303 -0.65 -10.41 -19.72
CA ALA A 303 -2.07 -10.37 -19.36
C ALA A 303 -2.31 -9.43 -18.16
N GLY A 304 -1.96 -8.15 -18.30
CA GLY A 304 -2.02 -7.16 -17.22
C GLY A 304 -3.42 -6.95 -16.63
N GLN A 305 -4.47 -7.10 -17.43
CA GLN A 305 -5.85 -7.06 -16.93
C GLN A 305 -6.15 -8.15 -15.90
N THR A 306 -5.54 -9.33 -16.04
CA THR A 306 -5.67 -10.43 -15.07
C THR A 306 -4.92 -10.09 -13.78
N GLY A 307 -3.72 -9.50 -13.89
CA GLY A 307 -2.97 -8.99 -12.74
C GLY A 307 -3.76 -7.94 -11.95
N ILE A 308 -4.36 -6.97 -12.64
CA ILE A 308 -5.19 -5.93 -12.02
C ILE A 308 -6.41 -6.54 -11.33
N ALA A 309 -7.09 -7.49 -11.98
CA ALA A 309 -8.24 -8.17 -11.39
C ALA A 309 -7.87 -8.88 -10.08
N TRP A 310 -6.78 -9.67 -10.08
CA TRP A 310 -6.34 -10.36 -8.86
C TRP A 310 -5.81 -9.40 -7.79
N GLY A 311 -5.21 -8.27 -8.16
CA GLY A 311 -4.89 -7.20 -7.21
C GLY A 311 -6.12 -6.57 -6.56
N TRP A 312 -7.24 -6.49 -7.29
CA TRP A 312 -8.51 -6.07 -6.68
C TRP A 312 -9.08 -7.14 -5.75
N TYR A 313 -9.02 -8.42 -6.13
CA TYR A 313 -9.57 -9.52 -5.34
C TYR A 313 -8.81 -9.73 -4.03
N THR A 314 -7.52 -9.42 -3.96
CA THR A 314 -6.77 -9.40 -2.67
C THR A 314 -7.18 -8.26 -1.76
N LEU A 315 -7.83 -7.20 -2.27
CA LEU A 315 -8.34 -6.08 -1.48
C LEU A 315 -9.86 -6.14 -1.24
N SER A 316 -10.57 -7.06 -1.88
CA SER A 316 -12.03 -7.12 -1.77
C SER A 316 -12.48 -7.92 -0.55
N PRO A 317 -13.31 -7.35 0.35
CA PRO A 317 -13.88 -8.09 1.46
C PRO A 317 -14.81 -9.23 1.01
N ASN A 318 -15.34 -9.21 -0.23
CA ASN A 318 -16.11 -10.34 -0.75
C ASN A 318 -15.25 -11.60 -0.86
N TRP A 319 -13.94 -11.45 -1.07
CA TRP A 319 -13.01 -12.54 -1.29
C TRP A 319 -12.36 -13.07 0.00
N ALA A 320 -12.78 -12.57 1.18
CA ALA A 320 -12.24 -12.96 2.48
C ALA A 320 -12.19 -14.49 2.67
N ASP A 321 -13.23 -15.21 2.26
CA ASP A 321 -13.34 -16.67 2.43
C ASP A 321 -12.29 -17.49 1.65
N LEU A 322 -11.65 -16.92 0.61
CA LEU A 322 -10.59 -17.59 -0.13
C LEU A 322 -9.25 -17.56 0.63
N TRP A 323 -9.02 -16.49 1.40
CA TRP A 323 -7.74 -16.17 2.00
C TRP A 323 -7.62 -16.75 3.42
N PRO A 324 -6.39 -16.93 3.94
CA PRO A 324 -6.19 -17.19 5.37
C PRO A 324 -6.80 -16.06 6.22
N SER A 325 -7.20 -16.36 7.46
CA SER A 325 -7.86 -15.39 8.34
C SER A 325 -7.07 -14.09 8.54
N ASP A 326 -5.75 -14.20 8.62
CA ASP A 326 -4.86 -13.05 8.85
C ASP A 326 -4.66 -12.21 7.58
N SER A 327 -5.08 -12.74 6.43
CA SER A 327 -5.07 -12.10 5.12
C SER A 327 -6.46 -11.62 4.66
N GLU A 328 -7.48 -11.69 5.53
CA GLU A 328 -8.82 -11.22 5.20
C GLU A 328 -8.81 -9.70 4.94
N PRO A 329 -9.33 -9.24 3.78
CA PRO A 329 -9.38 -7.82 3.48
C PRO A 329 -10.43 -7.11 4.33
N ALA A 330 -10.10 -5.90 4.79
CA ALA A 330 -11.03 -5.05 5.52
C ALA A 330 -12.23 -4.66 4.64
N PRO A 331 -13.38 -4.27 5.24
CA PRO A 331 -14.52 -3.75 4.49
C PRO A 331 -14.13 -2.57 3.57
N TYR A 332 -14.89 -2.36 2.50
CA TYR A 332 -14.74 -1.15 1.70
C TYR A 332 -15.13 0.06 2.54
N GLY A 333 -14.14 0.89 2.84
CA GLY A 333 -14.28 2.12 3.60
C GLY A 333 -13.97 3.35 2.78
N SER A 334 -14.34 4.52 3.31
CA SER A 334 -13.88 5.82 2.78
C SER A 334 -12.63 6.33 3.50
N GLY A 335 -12.16 5.58 4.51
CA GLY A 335 -11.17 6.04 5.49
C GLY A 335 -11.77 7.09 6.41
N SER A 336 -13.04 6.93 6.78
CA SER A 336 -13.76 7.90 7.65
C SER A 336 -13.96 7.38 9.08
N SER A 337 -13.78 6.08 9.32
CA SER A 337 -13.80 5.48 10.66
C SER A 337 -12.46 4.80 10.94
N SER A 338 -12.07 4.78 12.22
CA SER A 338 -10.87 4.10 12.73
C SER A 338 -10.81 2.60 12.36
N ASP A 339 -11.95 1.99 12.06
CA ASP A 339 -12.06 0.56 11.75
C ASP A 339 -11.97 0.26 10.24
N GLU A 340 -11.80 1.30 9.40
CA GLU A 340 -11.65 1.17 7.94
C GLU A 340 -10.19 1.29 7.52
N ALA A 341 -9.68 0.29 6.79
CA ALA A 341 -8.36 0.39 6.17
C ALA A 341 -8.42 1.23 4.87
N LEU A 342 -7.40 2.05 4.64
CA LEU A 342 -7.17 2.71 3.36
C LEU A 342 -6.65 1.67 2.35
N LYS A 343 -7.28 1.61 1.17
CA LYS A 343 -6.96 0.62 0.14
C LYS A 343 -6.25 1.28 -1.03
N PHE A 344 -5.09 0.74 -1.40
CA PHE A 344 -4.29 1.22 -2.53
C PHE A 344 -3.93 0.07 -3.47
N ALA A 345 -3.79 0.37 -4.75
CA ALA A 345 -3.19 -0.52 -5.72
C ALA A 345 -2.05 0.18 -6.44
N ILE A 346 -0.90 -0.49 -6.56
CA ILE A 346 0.22 -0.06 -7.38
C ILE A 346 0.30 -1.01 -8.56
N LEU A 347 0.08 -0.47 -9.75
CA LEU A 347 0.15 -1.21 -11.00
C LEU A 347 1.46 -0.87 -11.71
N MET A 348 2.21 -1.87 -12.14
CA MET A 348 3.45 -1.66 -12.89
C MET A 348 3.48 -2.55 -14.14
N THR A 349 3.91 -1.98 -15.28
CA THR A 349 4.15 -2.71 -16.54
C THR A 349 5.26 -2.07 -17.37
N ASP A 350 5.92 -2.89 -18.21
CA ASP A 350 6.92 -2.44 -19.18
C ASP A 350 6.45 -2.49 -20.64
N GLY A 351 5.20 -2.89 -20.89
CA GLY A 351 4.76 -3.18 -22.24
C GLY A 351 3.26 -3.26 -22.44
N ASP A 352 2.88 -3.49 -23.69
CA ASP A 352 1.48 -3.66 -24.07
C ASP A 352 0.87 -4.89 -23.41
N PHE A 353 -0.34 -4.75 -22.87
CA PHE A 353 -1.17 -5.90 -22.58
C PHE A 353 -1.57 -6.53 -23.90
N ASN A 354 -1.07 -7.74 -24.12
CA ASN A 354 -1.06 -8.39 -25.43
C ASN A 354 -1.56 -9.84 -25.35
N ASN A 355 -2.08 -10.26 -24.19
CA ASN A 355 -2.57 -11.62 -23.98
C ASN A 355 -3.89 -11.58 -23.22
N PHE A 356 -4.89 -12.31 -23.71
CA PHE A 356 -6.18 -12.50 -23.02
C PHE A 356 -6.76 -13.87 -23.31
N TYR A 357 -7.80 -14.22 -22.56
CA TYR A 357 -8.49 -15.50 -22.68
C TYR A 357 -9.99 -15.30 -22.82
N TYR A 358 -10.64 -16.23 -23.52
CA TYR A 358 -12.09 -16.33 -23.61
C TYR A 358 -12.54 -17.78 -23.64
N LYS A 359 -13.81 -18.05 -23.31
CA LYS A 359 -14.38 -19.39 -23.43
C LYS A 359 -14.86 -19.63 -24.86
N TYR A 360 -14.46 -20.76 -25.41
CA TYR A 360 -14.93 -21.28 -26.68
C TYR A 360 -15.72 -22.56 -26.46
N THR A 361 -16.98 -22.59 -26.88
CA THR A 361 -17.85 -23.75 -26.75
C THR A 361 -17.85 -24.55 -28.05
N VAL A 362 -17.54 -25.85 -27.95
CA VAL A 362 -17.72 -26.83 -29.02
C VAL A 362 -18.95 -27.66 -28.71
N GLU A 363 -19.91 -27.68 -29.64
CA GLU A 363 -21.08 -28.54 -29.56
C GLU A 363 -20.93 -29.73 -30.51
N GLU A 364 -21.01 -30.93 -29.98
CA GLU A 364 -21.03 -32.18 -30.74
C GLU A 364 -22.43 -32.81 -30.66
N GLU A 365 -23.08 -32.98 -31.80
CA GLU A 365 -24.35 -33.70 -31.88
C GLU A 365 -24.08 -35.21 -31.91
N VAL A 366 -24.59 -35.93 -30.90
CA VAL A 366 -24.57 -37.40 -30.87
C VAL A 366 -25.86 -37.90 -31.50
N GLU A 367 -25.74 -38.63 -32.62
CA GLU A 367 -26.88 -39.21 -33.33
C GLU A 367 -27.60 -40.26 -32.46
N ALA A 368 -28.90 -40.41 -32.70
CA ALA A 368 -29.71 -41.43 -32.03
C ALA A 368 -29.23 -42.84 -32.41
N GLU A 369 -29.20 -43.75 -31.44
CA GLU A 369 -29.00 -45.18 -31.70
C GLU A 369 -30.36 -45.85 -31.91
N GLU A 370 -30.50 -46.56 -33.03
CA GLU A 370 -31.69 -47.35 -33.35
C GLU A 370 -31.36 -48.84 -33.35
N GLU A 371 -32.23 -49.65 -32.75
CA GLU A 371 -32.18 -51.11 -32.85
C GLU A 371 -33.35 -51.58 -33.72
N CYS A 372 -33.03 -52.31 -34.79
CA CYS A 372 -34.01 -52.75 -35.78
C CYS A 372 -34.28 -54.25 -35.69
N GLU A 373 -35.55 -54.63 -35.65
CA GLU A 373 -35.99 -56.02 -35.72
C GLU A 373 -36.93 -56.25 -36.90
N TRP A 374 -36.79 -57.43 -37.53
CA TRP A 374 -37.71 -57.87 -38.56
C TRP A 374 -38.97 -58.44 -37.93
N VAL A 375 -40.10 -57.77 -38.12
CA VAL A 375 -41.41 -58.20 -37.63
C VAL A 375 -42.37 -58.54 -38.77
N LYS A 376 -43.34 -59.43 -38.50
CA LYS A 376 -44.37 -59.78 -39.48
C LYS A 376 -45.58 -58.88 -39.31
N THR A 377 -45.73 -57.92 -40.22
CA THR A 377 -46.83 -56.97 -40.19
C THR A 377 -47.90 -57.37 -41.20
N THR A 378 -49.17 -57.38 -40.76
CA THR A 378 -50.31 -57.78 -41.59
C THR A 378 -51.14 -56.56 -41.96
N TYR A 379 -51.14 -56.24 -43.25
CA TYR A 379 -51.89 -55.13 -43.81
C TYR A 379 -53.25 -55.60 -44.30
N THR A 380 -54.28 -54.84 -43.96
CA THR A 380 -55.63 -55.05 -44.46
C THR A 380 -55.91 -54.03 -45.56
N TYR A 381 -56.28 -54.51 -46.73
CA TYR A 381 -56.60 -53.66 -47.87
C TYR A 381 -57.85 -54.17 -48.59
N THR A 382 -58.55 -53.27 -49.26
CA THR A 382 -59.71 -53.61 -50.06
C THR A 382 -59.29 -53.73 -51.50
N ASN A 383 -59.53 -54.89 -52.12
CA ASN A 383 -59.21 -55.06 -53.54
C ASN A 383 -60.22 -54.31 -54.43
N TRP A 384 -59.93 -54.25 -55.73
CA TRP A 384 -60.78 -53.60 -56.75
C TRP A 384 -62.23 -54.11 -56.84
N LYS A 385 -62.58 -55.19 -56.13
CA LYS A 385 -63.95 -55.75 -56.05
C LYS A 385 -64.65 -55.44 -54.71
N GLY A 386 -64.10 -54.55 -53.88
CA GLY A 386 -64.70 -54.17 -52.60
C GLY A 386 -64.63 -55.25 -51.51
N LYS A 387 -63.78 -56.29 -51.68
CA LYS A 387 -63.58 -57.33 -50.66
C LYS A 387 -62.30 -57.09 -49.88
N GLU A 388 -62.43 -57.16 -48.57
CA GLU A 388 -61.32 -57.06 -47.63
C GLU A 388 -60.37 -58.26 -47.78
N LYS A 389 -59.07 -57.96 -47.85
CA LYS A 389 -57.98 -58.92 -47.99
C LYS A 389 -56.85 -58.53 -47.06
N THR A 390 -56.11 -59.54 -46.62
CA THR A 390 -54.91 -59.35 -45.81
C THR A 390 -53.68 -59.78 -46.60
N LYS A 391 -52.57 -59.09 -46.35
CA LYS A 391 -51.24 -59.44 -46.86
C LYS A 391 -50.27 -59.31 -45.69
N THR A 392 -49.46 -60.34 -45.47
CA THR A 392 -48.41 -60.33 -44.44
C THR A 392 -47.07 -60.18 -45.12
N GLU A 393 -46.28 -59.22 -44.67
CA GLU A 393 -44.92 -58.97 -45.14
C GLU A 393 -43.98 -58.86 -43.94
N TRP A 394 -42.71 -59.18 -44.17
CA TRP A 394 -41.66 -58.86 -43.21
C TRP A 394 -41.31 -57.39 -43.40
N VAL A 395 -41.37 -56.65 -42.30
CA VAL A 395 -41.05 -55.22 -42.26
C VAL A 395 -39.99 -55.05 -41.20
N GLU A 396 -38.98 -54.27 -41.52
CA GLU A 396 -37.99 -53.84 -40.54
C GLU A 396 -38.61 -52.70 -39.74
N GLU A 397 -38.81 -52.91 -38.45
CA GLU A 397 -39.25 -51.88 -37.52
C GLU A 397 -38.05 -51.55 -36.61
N CYS A 398 -37.71 -50.27 -36.53
CA CYS A 398 -36.61 -49.76 -35.72
C CYS A 398 -37.17 -49.00 -34.52
N GLU A 399 -36.62 -49.25 -33.33
CA GLU A 399 -36.92 -48.51 -32.12
C GLU A 399 -35.68 -47.72 -31.69
N VAL A 400 -35.87 -46.45 -31.34
CA VAL A 400 -34.80 -45.61 -30.80
C VAL A 400 -34.45 -46.12 -29.41
N ILE A 401 -33.25 -46.66 -29.25
CA ILE A 401 -32.74 -47.19 -27.99
C ILE A 401 -31.92 -46.16 -27.21
N LYS A 402 -31.43 -45.11 -27.88
CA LYS A 402 -30.88 -43.89 -27.26
C LYS A 402 -31.28 -42.67 -28.07
N GLU A 403 -31.84 -41.67 -27.39
CA GLU A 403 -32.17 -40.39 -28.01
C GLU A 403 -30.90 -39.63 -28.41
N ALA A 404 -30.99 -38.85 -29.49
CA ALA A 404 -29.94 -37.92 -29.84
C ALA A 404 -29.79 -36.86 -28.74
N TYR A 405 -28.55 -36.47 -28.45
CA TYR A 405 -28.24 -35.43 -27.49
C TYR A 405 -27.04 -34.62 -27.94
N THR A 406 -26.97 -33.37 -27.52
CA THR A 406 -25.82 -32.49 -27.79
C THR A 406 -24.89 -32.53 -26.58
N VAL A 407 -23.61 -32.74 -26.83
CA VAL A 407 -22.55 -32.56 -25.84
C VAL A 407 -21.90 -31.21 -26.09
N SER A 408 -22.03 -30.28 -25.14
CA SER A 408 -21.27 -29.03 -25.14
C SER A 408 -19.99 -29.20 -24.32
N THR A 409 -18.84 -28.90 -24.92
CA THR A 409 -17.55 -28.84 -24.22
C THR A 409 -16.97 -27.44 -24.32
N GLU A 410 -16.65 -26.84 -23.20
CA GLU A 410 -16.05 -25.50 -23.13
C GLU A 410 -14.53 -25.59 -23.01
N TYR A 411 -13.83 -24.70 -23.69
CA TYR A 411 -12.37 -24.57 -23.66
C TYR A 411 -11.97 -23.12 -23.43
N TRP A 412 -10.94 -22.89 -22.62
CA TRP A 412 -10.30 -21.58 -22.56
C TRP A 412 -9.33 -21.44 -23.75
N VAL A 413 -9.48 -20.38 -24.51
CA VAL A 413 -8.63 -20.08 -25.67
C VAL A 413 -7.79 -18.85 -25.38
N GLU A 414 -6.49 -18.97 -25.59
CA GLU A 414 -5.53 -17.86 -25.54
C GLU A 414 -5.54 -17.09 -26.86
N GLU A 415 -5.57 -15.77 -26.79
CA GLU A 415 -5.46 -14.89 -27.95
C GLU A 415 -4.46 -13.76 -27.70
N ASP A 416 -3.54 -13.57 -28.66
CA ASP A 416 -2.38 -12.70 -28.53
C ASP A 416 -2.25 -11.66 -29.67
N ASN A 417 -3.31 -11.47 -30.46
CA ASN A 417 -3.29 -10.64 -31.67
C ASN A 417 -3.91 -9.24 -31.46
N GLU A 418 -4.42 -8.93 -30.26
CA GLU A 418 -5.01 -7.64 -29.91
C GLU A 418 -4.21 -6.95 -28.81
N SER A 419 -3.43 -5.93 -29.19
CA SER A 419 -2.65 -5.11 -28.27
C SER A 419 -2.95 -3.62 -28.45
N GLY A 420 -2.45 -2.82 -27.51
CA GLY A 420 -2.55 -1.38 -27.52
C GLY A 420 -3.81 -0.82 -26.86
N PHE A 421 -3.98 0.50 -26.85
CA PHE A 421 -4.92 1.18 -25.95
C PHE A 421 -6.40 0.76 -26.09
N THR A 422 -6.77 0.26 -27.27
CA THR A 422 -8.13 -0.23 -27.58
C THR A 422 -8.17 -1.74 -27.80
N GLY A 423 -7.06 -2.46 -27.61
CA GLY A 423 -7.06 -3.92 -27.65
C GLY A 423 -7.89 -4.48 -26.50
N THR A 424 -8.51 -5.64 -26.70
CA THR A 424 -9.32 -6.32 -25.70
C THR A 424 -8.67 -6.35 -24.30
N PRO A 425 -7.42 -6.80 -24.11
CA PRO A 425 -6.81 -6.83 -22.78
C PRO A 425 -6.72 -5.44 -22.12
N SER A 426 -6.36 -4.40 -22.86
CA SER A 426 -6.32 -3.03 -22.35
C SER A 426 -7.70 -2.46 -22.03
N VAL A 427 -8.74 -2.81 -22.80
CA VAL A 427 -10.13 -2.43 -22.49
C VAL A 427 -10.58 -3.08 -21.18
N ARG A 428 -10.28 -4.37 -21.00
CA ARG A 428 -10.56 -5.12 -19.77
C ARG A 428 -9.85 -4.53 -18.55
N ALA A 429 -8.57 -4.22 -18.68
CA ALA A 429 -7.79 -3.59 -17.62
C ALA A 429 -8.42 -2.27 -17.13
N LYS A 430 -8.80 -1.40 -18.07
CA LYS A 430 -9.45 -0.12 -17.75
C LYS A 430 -10.80 -0.32 -17.04
N ALA A 431 -11.58 -1.31 -17.44
CA ALA A 431 -12.83 -1.64 -16.76
C ALA A 431 -12.61 -2.07 -15.31
N TYR A 432 -11.58 -2.88 -15.02
CA TYR A 432 -11.19 -3.19 -13.64
C TYR A 432 -10.73 -1.96 -12.87
N CYS A 433 -9.91 -1.09 -13.47
CA CYS A 433 -9.47 0.15 -12.84
C CYS A 433 -10.65 1.07 -12.48
N ASP A 434 -11.63 1.21 -13.37
CA ASP A 434 -12.85 1.98 -13.11
C ASP A 434 -13.66 1.37 -11.95
N ALA A 435 -13.84 0.05 -11.94
CA ALA A 435 -14.57 -0.64 -10.88
C ALA A 435 -13.86 -0.58 -9.51
N MET A 436 -12.53 -0.67 -9.48
CA MET A 436 -11.72 -0.49 -8.27
C MET A 436 -11.89 0.92 -7.67
N LYS A 437 -11.83 1.96 -8.52
CA LYS A 437 -12.04 3.36 -8.10
C LYS A 437 -13.43 3.59 -7.53
N GLU A 438 -14.46 2.96 -8.10
CA GLU A 438 -15.83 3.01 -7.57
C GLU A 438 -15.96 2.42 -6.15
N LYS A 439 -15.03 1.53 -5.75
CA LYS A 439 -14.93 0.97 -4.40
C LYS A 439 -13.99 1.75 -3.46
N ASN A 440 -13.56 2.96 -3.83
CA ASN A 440 -12.59 3.79 -3.12
C ASN A 440 -11.20 3.15 -2.96
N ILE A 441 -10.75 2.36 -3.94
CA ILE A 441 -9.36 1.91 -4.01
C ILE A 441 -8.58 2.94 -4.82
N SER A 442 -7.57 3.54 -4.22
CA SER A 442 -6.71 4.50 -4.91
C SER A 442 -5.64 3.82 -5.74
N ILE A 443 -5.54 4.20 -7.01
CA ILE A 443 -4.64 3.53 -7.96
C ILE A 443 -3.44 4.44 -8.29
N TYR A 444 -2.26 3.93 -7.97
CA TYR A 444 -0.98 4.41 -8.50
C TYR A 444 -0.56 3.50 -9.65
N SER A 445 0.02 4.08 -10.69
CA SER A 445 0.50 3.29 -11.83
C SER A 445 1.88 3.74 -12.31
N ILE A 446 2.65 2.77 -12.78
CA ILE A 446 4.02 2.96 -13.25
C ILE A 446 4.14 2.31 -14.63
N TYR A 447 4.53 3.10 -15.62
CA TYR A 447 4.95 2.60 -16.92
C TYR A 447 6.47 2.68 -17.03
N PHE A 448 7.12 1.53 -17.20
CA PHE A 448 8.57 1.42 -17.28
C PHE A 448 9.02 1.10 -18.71
N ASP A 449 9.56 2.08 -19.44
CA ASP A 449 9.99 1.84 -20.82
C ASP A 449 11.15 2.75 -21.23
N THR A 450 12.14 2.14 -21.88
CA THR A 450 13.32 2.81 -22.43
C THR A 450 13.12 3.31 -23.87
N GLY A 451 12.02 2.90 -24.53
CA GLY A 451 11.70 3.13 -25.94
C GLY A 451 10.76 4.32 -26.24
N GLY A 452 10.05 4.84 -25.23
CA GLY A 452 9.25 6.06 -25.31
C GLY A 452 7.73 5.86 -25.22
N SER A 453 6.98 6.95 -25.41
CA SER A 453 5.53 7.00 -25.18
C SER A 453 4.71 6.09 -26.12
N GLY A 454 3.76 5.33 -25.58
CA GLY A 454 3.05 4.29 -26.31
C GLY A 454 1.59 4.08 -25.90
N SER A 455 0.96 3.05 -26.45
CA SER A 455 -0.34 2.57 -25.97
C SER A 455 -0.35 2.12 -24.50
N PRO A 456 0.66 1.42 -23.98
CA PRO A 456 0.61 0.90 -22.61
C PRO A 456 0.75 2.01 -21.57
N GLU A 457 1.61 3.01 -21.84
CA GLU A 457 1.67 4.25 -21.06
C GLU A 457 0.28 4.86 -20.83
N LYS A 458 -0.52 4.99 -21.89
CA LYS A 458 -1.88 5.57 -21.80
C LYS A 458 -2.85 4.69 -21.02
N VAL A 459 -2.66 3.38 -21.02
CA VAL A 459 -3.48 2.47 -20.20
C VAL A 459 -3.15 2.68 -18.73
N MET A 460 -1.87 2.78 -18.40
CA MET A 460 -1.42 3.06 -17.03
C MET A 460 -1.88 4.45 -16.57
N GLU A 461 -1.67 5.49 -17.39
CA GLU A 461 -2.16 6.86 -17.13
C GLU A 461 -3.68 6.89 -16.91
N TYR A 462 -4.47 6.12 -17.67
CA TYR A 462 -5.91 5.99 -17.46
C TYR A 462 -6.26 5.33 -16.12
N CYS A 463 -5.51 4.29 -15.74
CA CYS A 463 -5.75 3.55 -14.51
C CYS A 463 -5.37 4.35 -13.26
N ALA A 464 -4.39 5.26 -13.31
CA ALA A 464 -4.07 6.16 -12.20
C ALA A 464 -5.28 7.02 -11.76
N ASP A 465 -5.40 7.34 -10.47
CA ASP A 465 -6.47 8.22 -9.96
C ASP A 465 -6.43 9.63 -10.57
N ASP A 466 -5.22 10.17 -10.72
CA ASP A 466 -4.93 11.49 -11.27
C ASP A 466 -3.51 11.56 -11.86
N ASP A 467 -3.18 12.70 -12.47
CA ASP A 467 -1.87 12.96 -13.08
C ASP A 467 -0.70 12.82 -12.08
N ASP A 468 -0.94 13.03 -10.78
CA ASP A 468 0.06 12.87 -9.72
C ASP A 468 0.24 11.40 -9.29
N SER A 469 -0.67 10.52 -9.71
CA SER A 469 -0.66 9.10 -9.37
C SER A 469 -0.11 8.21 -10.50
N PHE A 470 0.24 8.83 -11.64
CA PHE A 470 0.93 8.18 -12.75
C PHE A 470 2.43 8.50 -12.74
N TYR A 471 3.24 7.48 -13.02
CA TYR A 471 4.70 7.59 -13.10
C TYR A 471 5.21 6.94 -14.38
N TYR A 472 6.03 7.69 -15.11
CA TYR A 472 6.83 7.19 -16.21
C TYR A 472 8.26 7.00 -15.72
N ALA A 473 8.87 5.85 -16.02
CA ALA A 473 10.26 5.56 -15.70
C ALA A 473 10.99 5.00 -16.94
N ASP A 474 12.08 5.65 -17.37
CA ASP A 474 12.91 5.16 -18.49
C ASP A 474 14.22 4.52 -18.07
N SER A 475 14.46 4.38 -16.77
CA SER A 475 15.69 3.85 -16.22
C SER A 475 15.46 3.18 -14.88
N GLN A 476 16.42 2.35 -14.46
CA GLN A 476 16.41 1.71 -13.16
C GLN A 476 16.26 2.71 -12.02
N ASP A 477 17.00 3.83 -12.07
CA ASP A 477 16.95 4.85 -11.03
C ASP A 477 15.57 5.53 -10.98
N GLU A 478 14.95 5.80 -12.13
CA GLU A 478 13.60 6.36 -12.18
C GLU A 478 12.53 5.38 -11.69
N LEU A 479 12.69 4.09 -11.98
CA LEU A 479 11.79 3.04 -11.48
C LEU A 479 11.84 2.95 -9.94
N ILE A 480 13.05 2.91 -9.37
CA ILE A 480 13.25 2.91 -7.91
C ILE A 480 12.66 4.19 -7.29
N ASN A 481 12.92 5.35 -7.91
CA ASN A 481 12.38 6.61 -7.44
C ASN A 481 10.84 6.65 -7.53
N ALA A 482 10.23 6.06 -8.55
CA ALA A 482 8.78 5.99 -8.68
C ALA A 482 8.16 5.22 -7.51
N PHE A 483 8.65 4.00 -7.24
CA PHE A 483 8.21 3.19 -6.10
C PHE A 483 8.41 3.92 -4.77
N GLY A 484 9.61 4.47 -4.51
CA GLY A 484 9.90 5.20 -3.29
C GLY A 484 9.06 6.47 -3.12
N ASN A 485 8.75 7.19 -4.21
CA ASN A 485 7.87 8.35 -4.17
C ASN A 485 6.41 7.97 -3.92
N ILE A 486 5.93 6.88 -4.51
CA ILE A 486 4.58 6.36 -4.24
C ILE A 486 4.47 5.93 -2.78
N ALA A 487 5.45 5.19 -2.26
CA ALA A 487 5.47 4.78 -0.86
C ALA A 487 5.43 6.01 0.09
N LYS A 488 6.22 7.05 -0.20
CA LYS A 488 6.18 8.32 0.54
C LYS A 488 4.86 9.07 0.41
N LYS A 489 4.20 9.01 -0.76
CA LYS A 489 2.87 9.62 -0.98
C LYS A 489 1.78 8.90 -0.21
N ILE A 490 1.71 7.57 -0.31
CA ILE A 490 0.85 6.73 0.53
C ILE A 490 1.10 7.07 1.99
N GLN A 491 2.38 7.21 2.36
CA GLN A 491 2.78 7.66 3.69
C GLN A 491 2.23 9.02 4.08
N SER A 492 2.36 10.03 3.23
CA SER A 492 1.77 11.35 3.50
C SER A 492 0.25 11.36 3.55
N ILE A 493 -0.43 10.57 2.71
CA ILE A 493 -1.90 10.51 2.67
C ILE A 493 -2.42 9.88 3.96
N TYR A 494 -1.75 8.83 4.45
CA TYR A 494 -2.08 8.24 5.73
C TYR A 494 -1.85 9.24 6.88
N LEU A 495 -0.85 10.13 6.79
CA LEU A 495 -0.52 11.09 7.85
C LEU A 495 -1.51 12.27 7.89
N ALA A 496 -2.12 12.59 6.75
CA ALA A 496 -2.91 13.80 6.57
C ALA A 496 -4.42 13.61 6.76
N LYS A 497 -4.91 12.37 6.69
CA LYS A 497 -6.32 12.03 6.98
C LYS A 497 -6.50 11.74 8.46
#